data_AF-A0A5B6Z198-F1
#
_entry.id   AF-A0A5B6Z198-F1
#
_cell.length_a   1.000
_cell.length_b   1.000
_cell.length_c   1.000
_cell.angle_alpha   90.00
_cell.angle_beta   90.00
_cell.angle_gamma   90.00
#
_symmetry.space_group_name_H-M   'P 1'
#
loop_
_entity.id
_entity.type
_entity.pdbx_description
1 polymer ?
#
loop_
_entity_poly.entity_id
_entity_poly.type
_entity_poly.pdbx_seq_one_letter_code
_entity_poly.pdbx_strand_id
1 'polypeptide(L)'
;VRLAPEGKTSLVTKLAGTFGYLAPEYAEMGRVTTKIDVFSFGVILMELITGRTAIYETRQEERVNLVAWFCRMHVNKYRFRKAIDPTIDLDEALVTKLAGTFG
;
A
#
# COMPACT_ATOMS: atom_id res chain seq x y z
N VAL A 1 -32.39 7.64 15.96
CA VAL A 1 -31.30 8.26 15.16
C VAL A 1 -30.64 9.31 16.05
N ARG A 2 -29.41 9.06 16.56
CA ARG A 2 -28.69 10.04 17.37
C ARG A 2 -27.99 11.00 16.41
N LEU A 3 -28.52 12.22 16.30
CA LEU A 3 -27.90 13.31 15.57
C LEU A 3 -26.71 13.82 16.40
N ALA A 4 -25.51 13.82 15.82
CA ALA A 4 -24.35 14.44 16.43
C ALA A 4 -24.47 15.97 16.28
N PRO A 5 -24.12 16.77 17.30
CA PRO A 5 -24.19 18.23 17.19
C PRO A 5 -23.10 18.72 16.24
N GLU A 6 -23.49 19.67 15.39
CA GLU A 6 -22.57 20.44 14.56
C GLU A 6 -21.68 21.34 15.44
N GLY A 7 -20.37 21.30 15.18
CA GLY A 7 -19.44 22.29 15.74
C GLY A 7 -18.22 21.69 16.43
N LYS A 8 -17.12 21.61 15.67
CA LYS A 8 -15.74 21.68 16.15
C LYS A 8 -15.39 20.81 17.36
N THR A 9 -15.24 19.51 17.14
CA THR A 9 -14.19 18.74 17.81
C THR A 9 -13.59 17.79 16.78
N SER A 10 -12.33 18.00 16.43
CA SER A 10 -11.51 16.92 15.89
C SER A 10 -11.49 15.88 16.99
N LEU A 11 -12.34 14.85 16.86
CA LEU A 11 -12.24 13.65 17.67
C LEU A 11 -10.81 13.17 17.45
N VAL A 12 -9.95 13.43 18.43
CA VAL A 12 -8.65 12.78 18.57
C VAL A 12 -8.98 11.31 18.80
N THR A 13 -9.31 10.65 17.69
CA THR A 13 -9.52 9.22 17.61
C THR A 13 -8.12 8.69 17.83
N LYS A 14 -7.90 8.04 18.97
CA LYS A 14 -6.64 7.38 19.32
C LYS A 14 -6.11 6.72 18.04
N LEU A 15 -4.95 7.17 17.54
CA LEU A 15 -4.39 6.72 16.27
C LEU A 15 -4.39 5.18 16.28
N ALA A 16 -5.25 4.59 15.45
CA ALA A 16 -5.52 3.15 15.44
C ALA A 16 -5.28 2.64 14.03
N GLY A 17 -4.49 1.58 13.91
CA GLY A 17 -4.20 0.93 12.65
C GLY A 17 -2.88 0.18 12.68
N THR A 18 -2.59 -0.54 11.60
CA THR A 18 -1.42 -1.40 11.50
C THR A 18 -0.27 -0.65 10.83
N PHE A 19 0.88 -0.57 11.51
CA PHE A 19 2.09 0.01 10.93
C PHE A 19 2.44 -0.65 9.59
N GLY A 20 2.81 0.16 8.60
CA GLY A 20 3.07 -0.28 7.23
C GLY A 20 1.92 -0.02 6.26
N TYR A 21 0.68 0.05 6.78
CA TYR A 21 -0.53 0.29 5.98
C TYR A 21 -1.08 1.71 6.15
N LEU A 22 -0.66 2.42 7.19
CA LEU A 22 -1.16 3.77 7.47
C LEU A 22 -0.74 4.76 6.38
N ALA A 23 -1.73 5.47 5.84
CA ALA A 23 -1.48 6.60 4.97
C ALA A 23 -0.67 7.69 5.72
N PRO A 24 0.30 8.36 5.07
CA PRO A 24 1.14 9.35 5.72
C PRO A 24 0.32 10.50 6.33
N GLU A 25 -0.72 10.97 5.64
CA GLU A 25 -1.62 12.01 6.14
C GLU A 25 -2.44 11.57 7.36
N TYR A 26 -2.70 10.27 7.51
CA TYR A 26 -3.35 9.73 8.70
C TYR A 26 -2.36 9.60 9.87
N ALA A 27 -1.16 9.10 9.60
CA ALA A 27 -0.12 8.93 10.61
C ALA A 27 0.39 10.28 11.17
N GLU A 28 0.52 11.29 10.32
CA GLU A 28 1.05 12.61 10.70
C GLU A 28 -0.02 13.53 11.28
N MET A 29 -1.21 13.57 10.66
CA MET A 29 -2.23 14.59 10.96
C MET A 29 -3.50 14.01 11.59
N GLY A 30 -3.62 12.68 11.71
CA GLY A 30 -4.82 12.02 12.23
C GLY A 30 -6.06 12.20 11.35
N ARG A 31 -5.88 12.57 10.07
CA ARG A 31 -7.00 12.87 9.16
C ARG A 31 -7.66 11.58 8.67
N VAL A 32 -8.88 11.33 9.12
CA VAL A 32 -9.70 10.21 8.68
C VAL A 32 -10.45 10.61 7.40
N THR A 33 -10.16 9.93 6.29
CA THR A 33 -10.85 10.13 5.00
C THR A 33 -11.01 8.79 4.28
N THR A 34 -11.84 8.72 3.25
CA THR A 34 -11.90 7.49 2.42
C THR A 34 -10.60 7.20 1.67
N LYS A 35 -9.69 8.18 1.54
CA LYS A 35 -8.41 8.01 0.84
C LYS A 35 -7.39 7.19 1.64
N ILE A 36 -7.49 7.17 2.96
CA ILE A 36 -6.56 6.43 3.81
C ILE A 36 -6.77 4.90 3.67
N ASP A 37 -8.01 4.49 3.38
CA ASP A 37 -8.35 3.09 3.04
C ASP A 37 -7.81 2.71 1.66
N VAL A 38 -7.89 3.63 0.68
CA VAL A 38 -7.33 3.42 -0.67
C VAL A 38 -5.81 3.25 -0.62
N PHE A 39 -5.13 4.04 0.21
CA PHE A 39 -3.68 3.86 0.43
C PHE A 39 -3.38 2.48 1.01
N SER A 40 -4.10 2.08 2.07
CA SER A 40 -3.94 0.78 2.72
C SER A 40 -4.17 -0.38 1.75
N PHE A 41 -5.20 -0.28 0.90
CA PHE A 41 -5.46 -1.23 -0.17
C PHE A 41 -4.32 -1.31 -1.19
N GLY A 42 -3.73 -0.17 -1.55
CA GLY A 42 -2.54 -0.11 -2.41
C GLY A 42 -1.35 -0.88 -1.81
N VAL A 43 -1.14 -0.79 -0.49
CA VAL A 43 -0.09 -1.58 0.19
C VAL A 43 -0.37 -3.08 0.06
N ILE A 44 -1.62 -3.52 0.28
CA ILE A 44 -2.02 -4.92 0.13
C ILE A 44 -1.77 -5.41 -1.30
N LEU A 45 -2.10 -4.60 -2.31
CA LEU A 45 -1.80 -4.95 -3.71
C LEU A 45 -0.30 -5.12 -3.94
N MET A 46 0.54 -4.28 -3.34
CA MET A 46 2.00 -4.44 -3.41
C MET A 46 2.46 -5.73 -2.73
N GLU A 47 1.89 -6.10 -1.58
CA GLU A 47 2.20 -7.37 -0.91
C GLU A 47 1.83 -8.55 -1.81
N LEU A 48 0.63 -8.53 -2.40
CA LEU A 48 0.16 -9.58 -3.32
C LEU A 48 1.04 -9.72 -4.55
N ILE A 49 1.49 -8.62 -5.16
CA ILE A 49 2.33 -8.64 -6.36
C ILE A 49 3.75 -9.12 -6.03
N THR A 50 4.27 -8.80 -4.85
CA THR A 50 5.69 -9.01 -4.51
C THR A 50 5.95 -10.22 -3.62
N GLY A 51 4.91 -10.76 -2.98
CA GLY A 51 5.03 -11.82 -1.98
C GLY A 51 5.71 -11.37 -0.67
N ARG A 52 5.83 -10.05 -0.45
CA ARG A 52 6.52 -9.45 0.70
C ARG A 52 5.54 -8.82 1.67
N THR A 53 5.88 -8.78 2.96
CA THR A 53 5.08 -8.08 3.98
C THR A 53 5.29 -6.56 3.93
N ALA A 54 4.27 -5.79 4.31
CA ALA A 54 4.28 -4.31 4.28
C ALA A 54 5.44 -3.67 5.07
N ILE A 55 5.84 -4.34 6.15
CA ILE A 55 7.10 -4.12 6.85
C ILE A 55 7.83 -5.46 6.83
N TYR A 56 9.04 -5.48 6.26
CA TYR A 56 9.88 -6.67 6.27
C TYR A 56 11.28 -6.32 6.78
N GLU A 57 11.91 -7.28 7.44
CA GLU A 57 13.29 -7.19 7.89
C GLU A 57 14.21 -7.69 6.78
N THR A 58 15.26 -6.91 6.49
CA THR A 58 16.31 -7.36 5.59
C THR A 58 17.31 -8.26 6.32
N ARG A 59 18.20 -8.92 5.57
CA ARG A 59 19.32 -9.68 6.15
C ARG A 59 20.27 -8.81 7.01
N GLN A 60 20.18 -7.48 6.91
CA GLN A 60 20.93 -6.53 7.73
C GLN A 60 20.09 -5.97 8.88
N GLU A 61 18.97 -6.61 9.22
CA GLU A 61 18.05 -6.23 10.31
C GLU A 61 17.41 -4.83 10.16
N GLU A 62 17.57 -4.18 9.00
CA GLU A 62 16.87 -2.94 8.70
C GLU A 62 15.40 -3.25 8.36
N ARG A 63 14.48 -2.62 9.10
CA ARG A 63 13.05 -2.59 8.78
C ARG A 63 12.83 -1.71 7.56
N VAL A 64 12.41 -2.32 6.46
CA VAL A 64 12.12 -1.60 5.21
C VAL A 64 10.62 -1.50 5.02
N ASN A 65 10.16 -0.28 4.74
CA ASN A 65 8.79 -0.02 4.32
C ASN A 65 8.61 -0.45 2.86
N LEU A 66 7.61 -1.31 2.61
CA LEU A 66 7.35 -1.88 1.28
C LEU A 66 7.07 -0.79 0.23
N VAL A 67 6.30 0.25 0.58
CA VAL A 67 5.96 1.36 -0.33
C VAL A 67 7.22 2.08 -0.79
N ALA A 68 8.10 2.44 0.15
CA ALA A 68 9.36 3.12 -0.17
C ALA A 68 10.27 2.25 -1.07
N TRP A 69 10.32 0.93 -0.83
CA TRP A 69 11.07 0.02 -1.68
C TRP A 69 10.45 -0.15 -3.07
N PHE A 70 9.13 -0.36 -3.14
CA PHE A 70 8.38 -0.57 -4.38
C PHE A 70 8.49 0.64 -5.31
N CYS A 71 8.38 1.86 -4.76
CA CYS A 71 8.59 3.10 -5.51
C CYS A 71 9.97 3.17 -6.18
N ARG A 72 11.03 2.67 -5.51
CA ARG A 72 12.38 2.60 -6.11
C ARG A 72 12.48 1.57 -7.24
N MET A 73 11.73 0.47 -7.14
CA MET A 73 11.76 -0.59 -8.15
C MET A 73 10.99 -0.20 -9.42
N HIS A 74 9.91 0.58 -9.28
CA HIS A 74 9.10 1.04 -10.41
C HIS A 74 9.85 1.98 -11.37
N VAL A 75 10.94 2.63 -10.93
CA VAL A 75 11.78 3.50 -11.77
C VAL A 75 12.36 2.77 -12.98
N ASN A 76 12.52 1.45 -12.90
CA ASN A 76 13.09 0.65 -13.98
C ASN A 76 12.24 -0.60 -14.24
N LYS A 77 11.66 -0.74 -15.44
CA LYS A 77 10.82 -1.89 -15.84
C LYS A 77 11.47 -3.25 -15.61
N TYR A 78 12.78 -3.36 -15.81
CA TYR A 78 13.52 -4.62 -15.55
C TYR A 78 13.61 -4.92 -14.06
N ARG A 79 13.83 -3.91 -13.22
CA ARG A 79 13.83 -4.08 -11.76
C ARG A 79 12.44 -4.40 -11.24
N PHE A 80 11.41 -3.75 -11.78
CA PHE A 80 10.02 -4.03 -11.45
C PHE A 80 9.65 -5.49 -11.73
N ARG A 81 10.00 -6.03 -12.91
CA ARG A 81 9.73 -7.45 -13.23
C ARG A 81 10.42 -8.41 -12.26
N LYS A 82 11.60 -8.05 -11.74
CA LYS A 82 12.30 -8.83 -10.69
C LYS A 82 11.67 -8.69 -9.30
N ALA A 83 10.85 -7.66 -9.08
CA ALA A 83 10.17 -7.45 -7.81
C ALA A 83 8.89 -8.28 -7.69
N ILE A 84 8.35 -8.76 -8.81
CA ILE A 84 7.15 -9.61 -8.84
C ILE A 84 7.50 -10.98 -8.23
N ASP A 85 6.59 -11.49 -7.41
CA ASP A 85 6.70 -12.82 -6.81
C ASP A 85 6.84 -13.89 -7.93
N PRO A 86 7.91 -14.70 -7.91
CA PRO A 86 8.12 -15.75 -8.91
C PRO A 86 7.03 -16.83 -8.95
N THR A 87 6.22 -16.95 -7.89
CA THR A 87 5.09 -17.89 -7.81
C THR A 87 3.84 -17.37 -8.54
N ILE A 88 3.80 -16.09 -8.88
CA ILE A 88 2.76 -15.55 -9.75
C ILE A 88 3.06 -16.05 -11.16
N ASP A 89 2.25 -17.01 -11.60
CA ASP A 89 2.27 -17.48 -12.97
C ASP A 89 1.73 -16.39 -13.88
N LEU A 90 2.64 -15.53 -14.34
CA LEU A 90 2.35 -14.51 -15.34
C LEU A 90 2.23 -15.20 -16.69
N ASP A 91 1.09 -15.84 -16.93
CA ASP A 91 0.77 -16.34 -18.26
C ASP A 91 0.72 -15.14 -19.22
N GLU A 92 1.40 -15.24 -20.38
CA GLU A 92 1.49 -14.14 -21.36
C GLU A 92 0.09 -13.69 -21.82
N ALA A 93 -0.89 -14.60 -21.75
CA ALA A 93 -2.31 -14.31 -21.96
C ALA A 93 -2.89 -13.32 -20.93
N LEU A 94 -2.56 -13.44 -19.64
CA LEU A 94 -3.04 -12.54 -18.58
C LEU A 94 -2.38 -11.16 -18.68
N VAL A 95 -1.07 -11.12 -18.98
CA VAL A 95 -0.33 -9.87 -19.18
C VAL A 95 -0.90 -9.09 -20.36
N THR A 96 -1.19 -9.79 -21.47
CA THR A 96 -1.82 -9.19 -22.67
C THR A 96 -3.23 -8.68 -22.36
N LYS A 97 -4.00 -9.41 -21.54
CA LYS A 97 -5.35 -9.01 -21.12
C LYS A 97 -5.35 -7.75 -20.26
N LEU A 98 -4.40 -7.65 -19.32
CA LEU A 98 -4.25 -6.46 -18.47
C LEU A 98 -3.76 -5.26 -19.27
N ALA A 99 -2.79 -5.45 -20.18
CA ALA A 99 -2.30 -4.37 -21.03
C ALA A 99 -3.35 -3.83 -22.01
N GLY A 100 -4.26 -4.68 -22.50
CA GLY A 100 -5.34 -4.29 -23.43
C GLY A 100 -6.59 -3.71 -22.78
N THR A 101 -6.77 -3.87 -21.46
CA THR A 101 -7.99 -3.40 -20.75
C THR A 101 -7.90 -1.93 -20.31
N PHE A 102 -6.70 -1.34 -20.31
CA PHE A 102 -6.47 0.06 -19.93
C PHE A 102 -5.91 0.93 -21.08
N GLY A 103 -5.99 0.44 -22.32
CA GLY A 103 -5.66 1.18 -23.55
C GLY A 103 -6.87 1.89 -24.13
#